data_AF-A0A090X4E1-F1
#
_entry.id   AF-A0A090X4E1-F1
#
_cell.length_a   1.000
_cell.length_b   1.000
_cell.length_c   1.000
_cell.angle_alpha   90.00
_cell.angle_beta   90.00
_cell.angle_gamma   90.00
#
_symmetry.space_group_name_H-M   'P 1'
#
loop_
_entity.id
_entity.type
_entity.pdbx_description
1 polymer ?
#
loop_
_entity_poly.entity_id
_entity_poly.type
_entity_poly.pdbx_seq_one_letter_code
_entity_poly.pdbx_strand_id
1 'polypeptide(L)'
;MFDFIPIEYHYDILVYFIFFLVLANLLHAYTLDLTSDKNLKFIRTFGWLLFICMTIYLGLRPLVPYFGDMGSYAGYFRAYQSGVPVTTDKDVFFHYYMKFLSNFMSPKGFFLTTEFFYVFPMLLLSKTYFKEFWFYSLLMFLASFSFYSYGVNGIRNGLATSMFLWGTLLYK
;
A
#
# COMPACT_ATOMS: atom_id res chain seq x y z
N MET A 1 -15.99 -2.99 3.21
CA MET A 1 -15.67 -3.61 4.52
C MET A 1 -15.21 -2.56 5.52
N PHE A 2 -14.67 -1.41 5.06
CA PHE A 2 -14.48 -0.20 5.86
C PHE A 2 -15.54 0.88 5.62
N ASP A 3 -16.73 0.49 5.14
CA ASP A 3 -17.82 1.42 4.81
C ASP A 3 -18.44 2.09 6.05
N PHE A 4 -18.03 1.66 7.25
CA PHE A 4 -18.40 2.26 8.54
C PHE A 4 -17.53 3.46 8.93
N ILE A 5 -16.36 3.63 8.31
CA ILE A 5 -15.49 4.79 8.53
C ILE A 5 -15.98 5.91 7.60
N PRO A 6 -16.31 7.11 8.12
CA PRO A 6 -16.64 8.23 7.25
C PRO A 6 -15.48 8.53 6.30
N ILE A 7 -15.81 8.77 5.03
CA ILE A 7 -14.83 8.88 3.94
C ILE A 7 -13.79 9.98 4.24
N GLU A 8 -14.24 11.10 4.81
CA GLU A 8 -13.44 12.27 5.17
C GLU A 8 -12.29 11.94 6.14
N TYR A 9 -12.50 10.99 7.06
CA TYR A 9 -11.52 10.66 8.10
C TYR A 9 -10.49 9.60 7.69
N HIS A 10 -10.56 9.04 6.48
CA HIS A 10 -9.65 7.95 6.10
C HIS A 10 -8.17 8.38 6.08
N TYR A 11 -7.90 9.61 5.67
CA TYR A 11 -6.55 10.17 5.69
C TYR A 11 -6.09 10.43 7.12
N ASP A 12 -6.92 11.14 7.89
CA ASP A 12 -6.63 11.52 9.27
C ASP A 12 -6.37 10.30 10.15
N ILE A 13 -7.17 9.24 10.02
CA ILE A 13 -6.98 7.98 10.74
C ILE A 13 -5.60 7.39 10.45
N LEU A 14 -5.17 7.36 9.18
CA LEU A 14 -3.85 6.86 8.84
C LEU A 14 -2.76 7.74 9.45
N VAL A 15 -2.88 9.06 9.32
CA VAL A 15 -1.87 10.01 9.84
C VAL A 15 -1.73 9.89 11.36
N TYR A 16 -2.85 9.91 12.10
CA TYR A 16 -2.83 9.75 13.55
C TYR A 16 -2.33 8.38 13.99
N PHE A 17 -2.67 7.32 13.25
CA PHE A 17 -2.16 5.98 13.50
C PHE A 17 -0.64 5.90 13.32
N ILE A 18 -0.10 6.44 12.22
CA ILE A 18 1.34 6.47 11.97
C ILE A 18 2.04 7.35 13.00
N PHE A 19 1.49 8.52 13.33
CA PHE A 19 2.03 9.39 14.36
C PHE A 19 2.10 8.69 15.72
N PHE A 20 1.03 8.00 16.12
CA PHE A 20 1.02 7.16 17.31
C PHE A 20 2.12 6.10 17.28
N LEU A 21 2.29 5.39 16.15
CA LEU A 21 3.35 4.40 16.01
C LEU A 21 4.74 5.02 16.14
N VAL A 22 4.98 6.19 15.56
CA VAL A 22 6.26 6.91 15.68
C VAL A 22 6.55 7.26 17.15
N LEU A 23 5.58 7.85 17.86
CA LEU A 23 5.72 8.17 19.28
C LEU A 23 5.93 6.92 20.14
N ALA A 24 5.16 5.86 19.90
CA ALA A 24 5.30 4.60 20.61
C ALA A 24 6.69 3.98 20.41
N ASN A 25 7.23 4.01 19.20
CA ASN A 25 8.58 3.52 18.92
C ASN A 25 9.67 4.38 19.53
N LEU A 26 9.49 5.71 19.55
CA LEU A 26 10.41 6.62 20.23
C LEU A 26 10.46 6.32 21.74
N LEU A 27 9.31 6.18 22.38
CA LEU A 27 9.23 5.80 23.79
C LEU A 27 9.85 4.42 24.03
N HIS A 28 9.56 3.45 23.18
CA HIS A 28 10.14 2.11 23.28
C HIS A 28 11.67 2.15 23.20
N ALA A 29 12.24 2.96 22.29
CA ALA A 29 13.68 3.15 22.14
C ALA A 29 14.35 3.79 23.37
N TYR A 30 13.63 4.62 24.15
CA TYR A 30 14.14 5.13 25.42
C TYR A 30 14.11 4.10 26.56
N THR A 31 13.24 3.09 26.46
CA THR A 31 13.06 2.07 27.51
C THR A 31 13.87 0.80 27.30
N LEU A 32 14.15 0.45 26.05
CA LEU A 32 14.76 -0.83 25.68
C LEU A 32 15.79 -0.61 24.58
N ASP A 33 16.95 -1.24 24.72
CA ASP A 33 17.99 -1.23 23.69
C ASP A 33 17.43 -1.76 22.36
N LEU A 34 17.67 -0.99 21.29
CA LEU A 34 17.25 -1.29 19.92
C LEU A 34 17.77 -2.66 19.45
N THR A 35 18.94 -3.07 19.91
CA THR A 35 19.59 -4.33 19.53
C THR A 35 19.14 -5.53 20.37
N SER A 36 18.37 -5.29 21.44
CA SER A 36 17.92 -6.39 22.31
C SER A 36 17.01 -7.37 21.57
N ASP A 37 17.15 -8.67 21.87
CA ASP A 37 16.31 -9.73 21.29
C ASP A 37 14.81 -9.48 21.47
N LYS A 38 14.44 -8.87 22.60
CA LYS A 38 13.05 -8.51 22.89
C LYS A 38 12.54 -7.44 21.92
N ASN A 39 13.34 -6.39 21.67
CA ASN A 39 13.00 -5.36 20.68
C ASN A 39 12.94 -5.93 19.27
N LEU A 40 13.96 -6.70 18.85
CA LEU A 40 14.02 -7.28 17.50
C LEU A 40 12.83 -8.20 17.20
N LYS A 41 12.40 -9.02 18.18
CA LYS A 41 11.19 -9.84 18.08
C LYS A 41 9.92 -8.99 17.98
N PHE A 42 9.83 -7.93 18.78
CA PHE A 42 8.69 -6.99 18.77
C PHE A 42 8.54 -6.32 17.41
N ILE A 43 9.58 -5.62 16.92
CA ILE A 43 9.52 -4.86 15.66
C ILE A 43 9.27 -5.77 14.46
N ARG A 44 9.78 -7.01 14.47
CA ARG A 44 9.51 -8.00 13.42
C ARG A 44 8.04 -8.38 13.35
N THR A 45 7.41 -8.66 14.48
CA THR A 45 5.98 -9.03 14.55
C THR A 45 5.11 -7.85 14.15
N PHE A 46 5.38 -6.66 14.72
CA PHE A 46 4.62 -5.46 14.42
C PHE A 46 4.83 -4.96 12.98
N GLY A 47 6.00 -5.19 12.37
CA GLY A 47 6.22 -4.87 10.97
C GLY A 47 5.37 -5.69 10.01
N TRP A 48 5.18 -6.97 10.30
CA TRP A 48 4.30 -7.82 9.50
C TRP A 48 2.84 -7.43 9.69
N LEU A 49 2.43 -7.17 10.93
CA LEU A 49 1.10 -6.67 11.23
C LEU A 49 0.85 -5.35 10.49
N LEU A 50 1.79 -4.41 10.55
CA LEU A 50 1.70 -3.11 9.88
C LEU A 50 1.55 -3.27 8.36
N PHE A 51 2.35 -4.13 7.74
CA PHE A 51 2.23 -4.45 6.30
C PHE A 51 0.83 -4.96 5.94
N ILE A 52 0.32 -5.93 6.69
CA ILE A 52 -1.01 -6.53 6.45
C ILE A 52 -2.11 -5.48 6.67
N CYS A 53 -2.05 -4.74 7.78
CA CYS A 53 -3.01 -3.70 8.12
C CYS A 53 -3.07 -2.62 7.04
N MET A 54 -1.92 -2.11 6.57
CA MET A 54 -1.89 -1.08 5.52
C MET A 54 -2.45 -1.58 4.20
N THR A 55 -2.07 -2.79 3.79
CA THR A 55 -2.56 -3.42 2.55
C THR A 55 -4.07 -3.60 2.59
N ILE A 56 -4.61 -4.08 3.72
CA ILE A 56 -6.05 -4.30 3.89
C ILE A 56 -6.80 -2.97 4.00
N TYR A 57 -6.30 -2.04 4.82
CA TYR A 57 -6.94 -0.76 5.09
C TYR A 57 -7.12 0.06 3.81
N LEU A 58 -6.05 0.20 3.02
CA LEU A 58 -6.11 0.91 1.75
C LEU A 58 -6.81 0.06 0.69
N GLY A 59 -6.49 -1.22 0.57
CA GLY A 59 -7.02 -2.09 -0.49
C GLY A 59 -8.52 -2.38 -0.41
N LEU A 60 -9.11 -2.38 0.79
CA LEU A 60 -10.55 -2.65 1.02
C LEU A 60 -11.35 -1.40 1.40
N ARG A 61 -10.79 -0.21 1.18
CA ARG A 61 -11.49 1.08 1.36
C ARG A 61 -12.77 1.17 0.49
N PRO A 62 -13.73 2.05 0.83
CA PRO A 62 -14.94 2.24 0.04
C PRO A 62 -14.64 2.65 -1.40
N LEU A 63 -15.39 2.09 -2.37
CA LEU A 63 -15.23 2.39 -3.79
C LEU A 63 -16.00 3.67 -4.17
N VAL A 64 -15.44 4.83 -3.83
CA VAL A 64 -16.09 6.14 -4.04
C VAL A 64 -15.18 7.10 -4.82
N PRO A 65 -15.74 8.02 -5.62
CA PRO A 65 -14.95 9.02 -6.37
C PRO A 65 -14.13 9.98 -5.50
N TYR A 66 -14.40 10.06 -4.19
CA TYR A 66 -13.65 10.90 -3.26
C TYR A 66 -12.15 10.59 -3.26
N PHE A 67 -11.77 9.34 -3.52
CA PHE A 67 -10.37 8.92 -3.61
C PHE A 67 -9.73 9.23 -4.98
N GLY A 68 -10.19 10.29 -5.67
CA GLY A 68 -9.67 10.72 -6.97
C GLY A 68 -9.84 9.67 -8.08
N ASP A 69 -8.75 9.27 -8.75
CA ASP A 69 -8.80 8.40 -9.93
C ASP A 69 -9.36 6.99 -9.64
N MET A 70 -9.52 6.62 -8.37
CA MET A 70 -10.15 5.36 -7.95
C MET A 70 -11.51 5.13 -8.63
N GLY A 71 -12.35 6.16 -8.73
CA GLY A 71 -13.66 6.06 -9.36
C GLY A 71 -13.55 5.66 -10.83
N SER A 72 -12.62 6.29 -11.56
CA SER A 72 -12.33 6.02 -12.97
C SER A 72 -11.81 4.59 -13.15
N TYR A 73 -10.84 4.15 -12.34
CA TYR A 73 -10.31 2.79 -12.43
C TYR A 73 -11.35 1.72 -12.11
N ALA A 74 -12.23 1.96 -11.13
CA ALA A 74 -13.35 1.06 -10.86
C ALA A 74 -14.33 0.98 -12.05
N GLY A 75 -14.55 2.09 -12.75
CA GLY A 75 -15.33 2.14 -13.98
C GLY A 75 -14.71 1.32 -15.11
N TYR A 76 -13.43 1.57 -15.42
CA TYR A 76 -12.69 0.82 -16.44
C TYR A 76 -12.65 -0.68 -16.12
N PHE A 77 -12.39 -1.03 -14.86
CA PHE A 77 -12.36 -2.42 -14.44
C PHE A 77 -13.70 -3.13 -14.72
N ARG A 78 -14.83 -2.52 -14.35
CA ARG A 78 -16.16 -3.07 -14.63
C ARG A 78 -16.45 -3.16 -16.13
N ALA A 79 -16.02 -2.18 -16.92
CA ALA A 79 -16.15 -2.25 -18.38
C ALA A 79 -15.38 -3.45 -18.96
N TYR A 80 -14.16 -3.72 -18.47
CA TYR A 80 -13.40 -4.90 -18.87
C TYR A 80 -14.03 -6.22 -18.40
N GLN A 81 -14.67 -6.25 -17.22
CA GLN A 81 -15.48 -7.39 -16.80
C GLN A 81 -16.64 -7.65 -17.75
N SER A 82 -17.23 -6.61 -18.34
CA SER A 82 -18.29 -6.71 -19.35
C SER A 82 -17.78 -7.01 -20.77
N GLY A 83 -16.47 -7.27 -20.95
CA GLY A 83 -15.89 -7.66 -22.24
C GLY A 83 -15.44 -6.52 -23.15
N VAL A 84 -15.47 -5.27 -22.67
CA VAL A 84 -14.99 -4.12 -23.45
C VAL A 84 -13.50 -4.28 -23.76
N PRO A 85 -13.04 -4.05 -25.01
CA PRO A 85 -11.62 -4.10 -25.33
C PRO A 85 -10.85 -2.91 -24.73
N VAL A 86 -9.53 -3.07 -24.56
CA VAL A 86 -8.65 -1.94 -24.25
C VAL A 86 -8.46 -1.13 -25.53
N THR A 87 -8.88 0.13 -25.52
CA THR A 87 -8.81 1.04 -26.69
C THR A 87 -7.94 2.26 -26.47
N THR A 88 -7.40 2.45 -25.25
CA THR A 88 -6.52 3.58 -24.91
C THR A 88 -5.10 3.37 -25.44
N ASP A 89 -4.48 4.46 -25.89
CA ASP A 89 -3.07 4.56 -26.26
C ASP A 89 -2.18 4.99 -25.08
N LYS A 90 -2.78 5.43 -23.97
CA LYS A 90 -2.08 5.82 -22.74
C LYS A 90 -2.17 4.72 -21.69
N ASP A 91 -1.08 4.56 -20.94
CA ASP A 91 -0.99 3.66 -19.78
C ASP A 91 -1.35 2.20 -20.12
N VAL A 92 -1.00 1.79 -21.33
CA VAL A 92 -1.42 0.53 -21.96
C VAL A 92 -1.19 -0.67 -21.04
N PHE A 93 -0.02 -0.75 -20.40
CA PHE A 93 0.31 -1.83 -19.46
C PHE A 93 -0.65 -1.89 -18.26
N PHE A 94 -1.04 -0.73 -17.71
CA PHE A 94 -1.96 -0.70 -16.57
C PHE A 94 -3.39 -1.11 -16.98
N HIS A 95 -3.83 -0.74 -18.18
CA HIS A 95 -5.13 -1.15 -18.70
C HIS A 95 -5.19 -2.65 -19.02
N TYR A 96 -4.13 -3.23 -19.59
CA TYR A 96 -4.06 -4.69 -19.77
C TYR A 96 -3.94 -5.43 -18.43
N TYR A 97 -3.24 -4.89 -17.44
CA TYR A 97 -3.23 -5.41 -16.08
C TYR A 97 -4.65 -5.45 -15.49
N MET A 98 -5.39 -4.34 -15.56
CA MET A 98 -6.80 -4.29 -15.12
C MET A 98 -7.67 -5.30 -15.87
N LYS A 99 -7.56 -5.36 -17.21
CA LYS A 99 -8.32 -6.31 -18.04
C LYS A 99 -7.96 -7.77 -17.73
N PHE A 100 -6.71 -8.07 -17.44
CA PHE A 100 -6.30 -9.42 -17.07
C PHE A 100 -6.97 -9.83 -15.76
N LEU A 101 -6.87 -8.99 -14.74
CA LEU A 101 -7.47 -9.25 -13.43
C LEU A 101 -9.01 -9.31 -13.50
N SER A 102 -9.65 -8.48 -14.33
CA SER A 102 -11.11 -8.45 -14.46
C SER A 102 -11.74 -9.78 -14.86
N ASN A 103 -10.99 -10.71 -15.44
CA ASN A 103 -11.50 -12.03 -15.81
C ASN A 103 -11.85 -12.92 -14.61
N PHE A 104 -11.25 -12.68 -13.44
CA PHE A 104 -11.37 -13.60 -12.30
C PHE A 104 -11.50 -12.94 -10.93
N MET A 105 -11.53 -11.60 -10.84
CA MET A 105 -11.74 -10.91 -9.57
C MET A 105 -12.74 -9.77 -9.64
N SER A 106 -13.24 -9.38 -8.47
CA SER A 106 -14.10 -8.21 -8.30
C SER A 106 -13.27 -6.91 -8.28
N PRO A 107 -13.90 -5.72 -8.46
CA PRO A 107 -13.21 -4.45 -8.30
C PRO A 107 -12.49 -4.31 -6.95
N LYS A 108 -13.09 -4.80 -5.85
CA LYS A 108 -12.45 -4.81 -4.53
C LYS A 108 -11.20 -5.69 -4.50
N GLY A 109 -11.26 -6.86 -5.15
CA GLY A 109 -10.10 -7.73 -5.33
C GLY A 109 -8.98 -7.02 -6.09
N PHE A 110 -9.31 -6.30 -7.15
CA PHE A 110 -8.35 -5.52 -7.93
C PHE A 110 -7.63 -4.46 -7.10
N PHE A 111 -8.35 -3.65 -6.33
CA PHE A 111 -7.72 -2.64 -5.47
C PHE A 111 -6.87 -3.29 -4.38
N LEU A 112 -7.32 -4.39 -3.76
CA LEU A 112 -6.52 -5.11 -2.77
C LEU A 112 -5.23 -5.70 -3.37
N THR A 113 -5.31 -6.31 -4.55
CA THR A 113 -4.14 -6.84 -5.26
C THR A 113 -3.19 -5.72 -5.69
N THR A 114 -3.71 -4.60 -6.19
CA THR A 114 -2.91 -3.43 -6.57
C THR A 114 -2.20 -2.85 -5.36
N GLU A 115 -2.90 -2.72 -4.23
CA GLU A 115 -2.34 -2.23 -2.97
C GLU A 115 -1.25 -3.16 -2.43
N PHE A 116 -1.45 -4.48 -2.52
CA PHE A 116 -0.42 -5.45 -2.17
C PHE A 116 0.85 -5.21 -3.00
N PHE A 117 0.74 -5.08 -4.32
CA PHE A 117 1.89 -4.80 -5.18
C PHE A 117 2.47 -3.39 -4.99
N TYR A 118 1.70 -2.46 -4.44
CA TYR A 118 2.19 -1.16 -4.03
C TYR A 118 3.05 -1.23 -2.76
N VAL A 119 2.59 -1.90 -1.70
CA VAL A 119 3.29 -1.95 -0.41
C VAL A 119 4.39 -3.02 -0.36
N PHE A 120 4.21 -4.16 -1.04
CA PHE A 120 5.09 -5.32 -0.94
C PHE A 120 6.55 -5.04 -1.36
N PRO A 121 6.84 -4.31 -2.46
CA PRO A 121 8.21 -3.93 -2.78
C PRO A 121 8.89 -3.09 -1.68
N MET A 122 8.16 -2.20 -1.01
CA MET A 122 8.69 -1.40 0.10
C MET A 122 9.10 -2.29 1.28
N LEU A 123 8.33 -3.35 1.56
CA LEU A 123 8.67 -4.37 2.54
C LEU A 123 9.95 -5.14 2.13
N LEU A 124 10.05 -5.57 0.87
CA LEU A 124 11.23 -6.28 0.36
C LEU A 124 12.49 -5.43 0.45
N LEU A 125 12.40 -4.15 0.06
CA LEU A 125 13.47 -3.17 0.18
C LEU A 125 13.91 -3.00 1.63
N SER A 126 12.94 -2.77 2.52
CA SER A 126 13.21 -2.59 3.94
C SER A 126 13.95 -3.79 4.53
N LYS A 127 13.51 -5.02 4.21
CA LYS A 127 14.17 -6.25 4.66
C LYS A 127 15.55 -6.45 4.05
N THR A 128 15.73 -6.07 2.78
CA THR A 128 16.98 -6.28 2.07
C THR A 128 18.07 -5.36 2.60
N TYR A 129 17.78 -4.08 2.78
CA TYR A 129 18.78 -3.07 3.16
C TYR A 129 18.92 -2.85 4.66
N PHE A 130 17.83 -2.93 5.43
CA PHE A 130 17.84 -2.65 6.88
C PHE A 130 17.86 -3.92 7.76
N LYS A 131 17.85 -5.11 7.15
CA LYS A 131 18.00 -6.41 7.83
C LYS A 131 17.02 -6.57 8.98
N GLU A 132 17.48 -6.72 10.22
CA GLU A 132 16.64 -6.91 11.40
C GLU A 132 15.88 -5.64 11.81
N PHE A 133 16.36 -4.47 11.41
CA PHE A 133 15.76 -3.15 11.66
C PHE A 133 14.76 -2.71 10.57
N TRP A 134 14.39 -3.62 9.66
CA TRP A 134 13.50 -3.36 8.52
C TRP A 134 12.16 -2.73 8.87
N PHE A 135 11.66 -2.95 10.09
CA PHE A 135 10.45 -2.31 10.57
C PHE A 135 10.50 -0.79 10.46
N TYR A 136 11.62 -0.18 10.87
CA TYR A 136 11.77 1.28 10.87
C TYR A 136 11.79 1.84 9.45
N SER A 137 12.48 1.16 8.53
CA SER A 137 12.45 1.52 7.09
C SER A 137 11.04 1.43 6.51
N LEU A 138 10.30 0.37 6.83
CA LEU A 138 8.91 0.25 6.38
C LEU A 138 8.05 1.39 6.96
N LEU A 139 8.19 1.69 8.25
CA LEU A 139 7.48 2.79 8.90
C LEU A 139 7.78 4.14 8.23
N MET A 140 9.04 4.39 7.82
CA MET A 140 9.41 5.61 7.08
C MET A 140 8.72 5.70 5.72
N PHE A 141 8.63 4.59 4.97
CA PHE A 141 7.87 4.57 3.71
C PHE A 141 6.40 4.95 3.93
N LEU A 142 5.78 4.35 4.94
CA LEU A 142 4.36 4.54 5.26
C LEU A 142 4.07 5.95 5.82
N ALA A 143 5.04 6.57 6.48
CA ALA A 143 4.94 7.93 7.01
C ALA A 143 5.12 9.02 5.95
N SER A 144 5.61 8.70 4.75
CA SER A 144 5.74 9.66 3.67
C SER A 144 4.38 10.24 3.26
N PHE A 145 4.28 11.56 3.08
CA PHE A 145 3.06 12.22 2.62
C PHE A 145 2.56 11.70 1.26
N SER A 146 3.48 11.19 0.42
CA SER A 146 3.13 10.58 -0.86
C SER A 146 2.47 9.20 -0.73
N PHE A 147 2.68 8.49 0.39
CA PHE A 147 2.24 7.11 0.55
C PHE A 147 0.72 6.98 0.40
N TYR A 148 -0.03 7.73 1.19
CA TYR A 148 -1.49 7.70 1.13
C TYR A 148 -2.03 8.16 -0.23
N SER A 149 -1.50 9.27 -0.75
CA SER A 149 -1.95 9.87 -2.01
C SER A 149 -1.78 8.91 -3.18
N TYR A 150 -0.68 8.17 -3.22
CA TYR A 150 -0.44 7.12 -4.21
C TYR A 150 -1.24 5.84 -3.94
N GLY A 151 -1.52 5.48 -2.69
CA GLY A 151 -2.40 4.34 -2.37
C GLY A 151 -3.87 4.57 -2.76
N VAL A 152 -4.35 5.83 -2.74
CA VAL A 152 -5.78 6.12 -2.98
C VAL A 152 -6.12 6.74 -4.34
N ASN A 153 -5.38 7.78 -4.74
CA ASN A 153 -5.67 8.59 -5.93
C ASN A 153 -4.71 8.24 -7.07
N GLY A 154 -3.40 8.34 -6.84
CA GLY A 154 -2.37 8.06 -7.84
C GLY A 154 -2.00 6.58 -7.98
N ILE A 155 -2.94 5.64 -7.92
CA ILE A 155 -2.65 4.20 -7.74
C ILE A 155 -1.76 3.60 -8.83
N ARG A 156 -1.91 4.05 -10.07
CA ARG A 156 -1.06 3.64 -11.18
C ARG A 156 0.39 4.10 -10.96
N ASN A 157 0.57 5.37 -10.58
CA ASN A 157 1.90 5.96 -10.36
C ASN A 157 2.57 5.35 -9.11
N GLY A 158 1.78 5.09 -8.07
CA GLY A 158 2.19 4.34 -6.89
C GLY A 158 2.70 2.96 -7.25
N LEU A 159 1.88 2.17 -7.95
CA LEU A 159 2.25 0.83 -8.41
C LEU A 159 3.52 0.85 -9.27
N ALA A 160 3.59 1.75 -10.26
CA ALA A 160 4.76 1.87 -11.14
C ALA A 160 6.03 2.20 -10.34
N THR A 161 5.94 3.12 -9.38
CA THR A 161 7.05 3.48 -8.49
C THR A 161 7.49 2.29 -7.64
N SER A 162 6.55 1.54 -7.08
CA SER A 162 6.86 0.34 -6.29
C SER A 162 7.46 -0.78 -7.13
N MET A 163 7.04 -0.95 -8.38
CA MET A 163 7.67 -1.89 -9.31
C MET A 163 9.09 -1.46 -9.69
N PHE A 164 9.32 -0.15 -9.90
CA PHE A 164 10.67 0.39 -10.11
C PHE A 164 11.59 0.11 -8.91
N LEU A 165 11.09 0.39 -7.71
CA LEU A 165 11.73 0.07 -6.43
C LEU A 165 12.03 -1.43 -6.26
N TRP A 166 11.15 -2.31 -6.74
CA TRP A 166 11.46 -3.74 -6.78
C TRP A 166 12.59 -4.03 -7.77
N GLY A 167 12.57 -3.42 -8.95
CA GLY A 167 13.62 -3.55 -9.97
C GLY A 167 15.02 -3.23 -9.43
N THR A 168 15.15 -2.22 -8.54
CA THR A 168 16.45 -1.88 -7.95
C THR A 168 17.03 -2.99 -7.06
N LEU A 169 16.21 -3.93 -6.58
CA LEU A 169 16.69 -5.10 -5.82
C LEU A 169 17.34 -6.17 -6.71
N LEU A 170 17.05 -6.15 -8.01
CA LEU A 170 17.56 -7.12 -8.98
C LEU A 170 18.95 -6.75 -9.50
N TYR A 171 19.33 -5.47 -9.39
CA TYR A 171 20.67 -5.00 -9.68
C TYR A 171 21.53 -5.14 -8.42
N LYS A 172 22.38 -6.17 -8.41
CA LYS A 172 23.40 -6.39 -7.38
C LYS A 172 24.78 -6.21 -7.96
#